data_AF-A0A822VBF2-F1
#
_entry.id   AF-A0A822VBF2-F1
#
_cell.length_a   1.000
_cell.length_b   1.000
_cell.length_c   1.000
_cell.angle_alpha   90.00
_cell.angle_beta   90.00
_cell.angle_gamma   90.00
#
_symmetry.space_group_name_H-M   'P 1'
#
loop_
_entity.id
_entity.type
_entity.pdbx_description
1 polymer ?
#
loop_
_entity_poly.entity_id
_entity_poly.type
_entity_poly.pdbx_seq_one_letter_code
_entity_poly.pdbx_strand_id
1 'polypeptide(L)' 'MLDNLKKLESAEFVEQYKEDQVSVHEDAVDLFKRYSEGGENPALKSWAAKTLPALQHHLKVAEDQEK' A
#
# COMPACT_ATOMS: atom_id res chain seq x y z
N MET A 1 6.53 5.81 -10.17
CA MET A 1 7.18 5.25 -8.97
C MET A 1 8.61 4.78 -9.28
N LEU A 2 8.87 3.50 -9.58
CA LEU A 2 10.23 2.93 -9.62
C LEU A 2 11.21 3.63 -10.57
N ASP A 3 10.79 4.01 -11.77
CA ASP A 3 11.68 4.69 -12.71
C ASP A 3 11.99 6.14 -12.34
N ASN A 4 11.18 6.75 -11.47
CA ASN A 4 11.49 8.06 -10.90
C ASN A 4 12.46 7.89 -9.73
N LEU A 5 12.20 6.93 -8.83
CA LEU A 5 13.08 6.63 -7.70
C LEU A 5 14.52 6.33 -8.12
N LYS A 6 14.72 5.60 -9.22
CA LYS A 6 16.06 5.29 -9.77
C LYS A 6 16.88 6.53 -10.18
N LYS A 7 16.26 7.70 -10.30
CA LYS A 7 16.89 8.95 -10.75
C LYS A 7 17.18 9.92 -9.61
N LEU A 8 16.70 9.63 -8.40
CA LEU A 8 16.84 10.50 -7.22
C LEU A 8 18.03 10.04 -6.37
N GLU A 9 18.64 10.99 -5.67
CA GLU A 9 19.82 10.74 -4.86
C GLU A 9 19.57 11.05 -3.38
N SER A 10 20.14 10.23 -2.50
CA SER A 10 20.18 10.45 -1.05
C SER A 10 18.85 10.91 -0.42
N ALA A 11 18.73 12.20 -0.06
CA ALA A 11 17.56 12.73 0.64
C ALA A 11 16.31 12.75 -0.24
N GLU A 12 16.44 13.13 -1.52
CA GLU A 12 15.32 13.18 -2.46
C GLU A 12 14.77 11.78 -2.72
N PHE A 13 15.64 10.77 -2.77
CA PHE A 13 15.23 9.37 -2.86
C PHE A 13 14.42 8.96 -1.62
N VAL A 14 14.91 9.27 -0.42
CA VAL A 14 14.26 8.87 0.84
C VAL A 14 12.89 9.52 0.97
N GLU A 15 12.77 10.80 0.65
CA GLU A 15 11.50 11.54 0.68
C GLU A 15 10.50 10.94 -0.31
N GLN A 16 10.86 10.82 -1.59
CA GLN A 16 9.97 10.26 -2.60
C GLN A 16 9.62 8.79 -2.31
N TYR A 17 10.56 8.00 -1.79
CA TYR A 17 10.31 6.61 -1.44
C TYR A 17 9.26 6.48 -0.33
N LYS A 18 9.31 7.33 0.70
CA LYS A 18 8.34 7.32 1.79
C LYS A 18 6.94 7.70 1.29
N GLU A 19 6.84 8.78 0.51
CA GLU A 19 5.57 9.22 -0.09
C GLU A 19 4.97 8.14 -1.00
N ASP A 20 5.79 7.56 -1.88
CA ASP A 20 5.39 6.49 -2.80
C ASP A 20 4.88 5.27 -2.00
N GLN A 21 5.55 4.91 -0.89
CA GLN A 21 5.17 3.77 -0.05
C GLN A 21 3.84 3.98 0.68
N VAL A 22 3.55 5.19 1.16
CA VAL A 22 2.23 5.51 1.74
C VAL A 22 1.15 5.36 0.66
N SER A 23 1.32 6.03 -0.48
CA SER A 23 0.33 6.04 -1.57
C SER A 23 0.01 4.63 -2.08
N VAL A 24 1.02 3.77 -2.33
CA VAL A 24 0.75 2.41 -2.82
C VAL A 24 0.12 1.50 -1.75
N HIS A 25 0.40 1.74 -0.47
CA HIS A 25 -0.24 0.98 0.61
C HIS A 25 -1.69 1.41 0.85
N GLU A 26 -2.02 2.69 0.70
CA GLU A 26 -3.41 3.18 0.69
C GLU A 26 -4.21 2.52 -0.44
N ASP A 27 -3.70 2.57 -1.68
CA ASP A 27 -4.33 1.95 -2.85
C ASP A 27 -4.58 0.44 -2.64
N ALA A 28 -3.61 -0.26 -2.04
CA ALA A 28 -3.73 -1.68 -1.73
C ALA A 28 -4.80 -1.95 -0.66
N VAL A 29 -4.84 -1.17 0.42
CA VAL A 29 -5.88 -1.28 1.46
C VAL A 29 -7.26 -1.06 0.85
N ASP A 30 -7.42 -0.02 0.03
CA ASP A 30 -8.69 0.31 -0.61
C ASP A 30 -9.15 -0.75 -1.61
N LEU A 31 -8.23 -1.30 -2.42
CA LEU A 31 -8.53 -2.41 -3.33
C LEU A 31 -9.02 -3.64 -2.57
N PHE A 32 -8.29 -4.05 -1.52
CA PHE A 32 -8.61 -5.25 -0.76
C PHE A 32 -9.88 -5.08 0.06
N LYS A 33 -10.10 -3.91 0.65
CA LYS A 33 -11.34 -3.59 1.36
C LYS A 33 -12.54 -3.71 0.43
N ARG A 34 -12.55 -3.00 -0.71
CA ARG A 34 -13.64 -3.03 -1.68
C ARG A 34 -13.93 -4.44 -2.18
N TYR A 35 -12.89 -5.21 -2.52
CA TYR A 35 -13.08 -6.58 -3.01
C TYR A 35 -13.58 -7.52 -1.90
N SER A 36 -13.11 -7.34 -0.66
CA SER A 36 -13.59 -8.13 0.50
C SER A 36 -15.06 -7.88 0.83
N GLU A 37 -15.59 -6.69 0.52
CA GLU A 37 -16.97 -6.30 0.79
C GLU A 37 -17.90 -6.65 -0.40
N GLY A 38 -17.47 -6.38 -1.63
CA GLY A 38 -18.31 -6.43 -2.84
C GLY A 38 -17.86 -7.38 -3.96
N GLY A 39 -16.75 -8.10 -3.81
CA GLY A 39 -16.23 -8.98 -4.86
C GLY A 39 -17.13 -10.17 -5.17
N GLU A 40 -17.21 -10.55 -6.46
CA GLU A 40 -18.09 -11.61 -6.95
C GLU A 40 -17.51 -13.01 -6.76
N ASN A 41 -16.18 -13.16 -6.87
CA ASN A 41 -15.52 -14.45 -6.69
C ASN A 41 -15.37 -14.75 -5.19
N PRO A 42 -16.03 -15.79 -4.64
CA PRO A 42 -16.02 -16.05 -3.20
C PRO A 42 -14.63 -16.33 -2.63
N ALA A 43 -13.75 -17.01 -3.39
CA ALA A 43 -12.40 -17.34 -2.96
C ALA A 43 -11.53 -16.08 -2.87
N LEU A 44 -11.59 -15.22 -3.89
CA LEU A 44 -10.88 -13.94 -3.89
C LEU A 44 -11.42 -12.97 -2.84
N LYS A 45 -12.75 -12.96 -2.59
CA LYS A 45 -13.37 -12.17 -1.52
C LYS A 45 -12.84 -12.57 -0.14
N SER A 46 -12.80 -13.88 0.13
CA SER A 46 -12.25 -14.39 1.40
C SER A 46 -10.74 -14.12 1.53
N TRP A 47 -9.99 -14.26 0.45
CA TRP A 47 -8.56 -13.95 0.45
C TRP A 47 -8.29 -12.47 0.72
N ALA A 48 -9.05 -11.57 0.07
CA ALA A 48 -8.96 -10.14 0.30
C ALA A 48 -9.24 -9.78 1.76
N ALA A 49 -10.33 -10.33 2.33
CA ALA A 49 -10.69 -10.12 3.74
C ALA A 49 -9.60 -10.60 4.71
N LYS A 50 -8.99 -11.77 4.44
CA LYS A 50 -7.92 -12.34 5.28
C LYS A 50 -6.60 -11.56 5.19
N THR A 51 -6.35 -10.91 4.06
CA THR A 51 -5.09 -10.18 3.80
C THR A 51 -5.17 -8.73 4.27
N LEU A 52 -6.37 -8.14 4.25
CA LEU A 52 -6.61 -6.74 4.60
C LEU A 52 -5.96 -6.28 5.92
N PRO A 53 -6.00 -7.04 7.05
CA PRO A 53 -5.35 -6.60 8.29
C PRO A 53 -3.84 -6.40 8.17
N ALA A 54 -3.15 -7.24 7.38
CA ALA A 54 -1.71 -7.08 7.16
C ALA A 54 -1.41 -5.83 6.33
N LEU A 55 -2.22 -5.55 5.30
CA LEU A 55 -2.07 -4.34 4.49
C LEU A 55 -2.34 -3.06 5.30
N GLN A 56 -3.34 -3.07 6.17
CA GLN A 56 -3.60 -1.97 7.10
C GLN A 56 -2.43 -1.75 8.07
N HIS A 57 -1.80 -2.84 8.53
CA HIS A 57 -0.60 -2.74 9.35
C HIS A 57 0.58 -2.16 8.57
N HIS A 58 0.80 -2.60 7.32
CA HIS A 58 1.86 -2.06 6.46
C HIS A 58 1.66 -0.57 6.17
N LEU A 59 0.43 -0.14 5.88
CA LEU A 59 0.10 1.28 5.71
C LEU A 59 0.49 2.09 6.95
N LYS A 60 0.08 1.64 8.14
CA LYS A 60 0.45 2.32 9.39
C LYS A 60 1.96 2.44 9.57
N VAL A 61 2.72 1.39 9.24
CA VAL A 61 4.19 1.44 9.30
C VAL A 61 4.75 2.47 8.31
N ALA A 62 4.19 2.56 7.10
CA ALA A 62 4.60 3.55 6.10
C ALA A 62 4.30 4.99 6.53
N GLU A 63 3.10 5.26 7.07
CA GLU A 63 2.72 6.57 7.63
C GLU A 63 3.61 6.98 8.82
N ASP A 64 4.03 6.01 9.65
CA ASP A 64 4.97 6.27 10.75
C ASP A 64 6.40 6.53 10.25
N GLN A 65 6.76 6.04 9.07
CA GLN A 65 8.06 6.30 8.44
C GLN A 65 8.09 7.61 7.65
N GLU A 66 6.95 8.14 7.20
CA GLU A 66 6.84 9.44 6.52
C GLU A 66 7.21 10.62 7.43
N LYS A 67 6.85 10.52 8.72
CA LYS A 67 7.13 11.50 9.78
C LYS A 67 8.63 11.74 10.02
#